data_AF-A0A967Z4F6-F1
#
_entry.id   AF-A0A967Z4F6-F1
#
_cell.length_a   1.000
_cell.length_b   1.000
_cell.length_c   1.000
_cell.angle_alpha   90.00
_cell.angle_beta   90.00
_cell.angle_gamma   90.00
#
_symmetry.space_group_name_H-M   'P 1'
#
loop_
_entity.id
_entity.type
_entity.pdbx_description
1 polymer ?
#
loop_
_entity_poly.entity_id
_entity_poly.type
_entity_poly.pdbx_seq_one_letter_code
_entity_poly.pdbx_strand_id
1 'polypeptide(L)'
;MFHKPVLVEEVMVRLLGEPNGVYVDGTVGGGGHARAILKALGPRGKLIALDRDEEAIRHAKAQLKAFGNRLIVRKGNFKEFNRVLEELNIKRIHGLLLDLGVSSHQIDTAERGFSYGTTGDLDMRMDQQQDRTAGDIVNTWSEDELFRAFKAYGEERRSRAVARIIIKERKRTRI
;
A
#
# COMPACT_ATOMS: atom_id res chain seq x y z
N MET A 1 -7.85 12.85 14.37
CA MET A 1 -6.55 13.50 14.16
C MET A 1 -6.11 13.21 12.74
N PHE A 2 -5.78 14.22 11.92
CA PHE A 2 -5.34 13.96 10.54
C PHE A 2 -3.94 13.33 10.56
N HIS A 3 -3.76 12.17 9.92
CA HIS A 3 -2.46 11.53 9.80
C HIS A 3 -1.48 12.46 9.05
N LYS A 4 -0.41 12.90 9.72
CA LYS A 4 0.70 13.62 9.07
C LYS A 4 1.56 12.56 8.37
N PRO A 5 1.81 12.68 7.05
CA PRO A 5 2.63 11.71 6.34
C PRO A 5 4.06 11.70 6.87
N VAL A 6 4.69 10.53 6.85
CA VAL A 6 6.05 10.31 7.33
C VAL A 6 7.02 11.13 6.48
N LEU A 7 7.90 11.91 7.11
CA LEU A 7 8.95 12.71 6.44
C LEU A 7 8.42 13.60 5.29
N VAL A 8 7.20 14.14 5.44
CA VAL A 8 6.57 14.92 4.36
C VAL A 8 7.42 16.09 3.90
N GLU A 9 8.09 16.80 4.81
CA GLU A 9 8.91 17.96 4.48
C GLU A 9 10.14 17.57 3.66
N GLU A 10 10.85 16.52 4.08
CA GLU A 10 12.01 15.96 3.40
C GLU A 10 11.65 15.41 2.02
N VAL A 11 10.52 14.70 1.92
CA VAL A 11 9.99 14.20 0.64
C VAL A 11 9.72 15.37 -0.30
N MET A 12 9.03 16.42 0.17
CA MET A 12 8.72 17.59 -0.67
C MET A 12 9.99 18.28 -1.19
N VAL A 13 11.01 18.44 -0.34
CA VAL A 13 12.30 19.07 -0.70
C VAL A 13 13.06 18.25 -1.75
N ARG A 14 13.00 16.92 -1.68
CA ARG A 14 13.75 16.04 -2.59
C ARG A 14 13.00 15.72 -3.88
N LEU A 15 11.68 15.66 -3.82
CA LEU A 15 10.84 15.23 -4.94
C LEU A 15 10.58 16.36 -5.93
N LEU A 16 10.30 17.58 -5.43
CA LEU A 16 9.85 18.67 -6.30
C LEU A 16 11.01 19.40 -6.97
N GLY A 17 10.97 19.47 -8.30
CA GLY A 17 11.91 20.26 -9.10
C GLY A 17 11.28 21.04 -10.25
N GLU A 18 10.15 20.57 -10.78
CA GLU A 18 9.41 21.21 -11.89
C GLU A 18 7.96 21.50 -11.45
N PRO A 19 7.59 22.77 -11.19
CA PRO A 19 6.26 23.13 -10.69
C PRO A 19 5.10 22.71 -11.60
N ASN A 20 5.31 22.64 -12.91
CA ASN A 20 4.29 22.18 -13.86
C ASN A 20 4.55 20.75 -14.36
N GLY A 21 5.34 19.99 -13.61
CA GLY A 21 5.74 18.64 -13.94
C GLY A 21 4.64 17.61 -13.69
N VAL A 22 4.88 16.43 -14.22
CA VAL A 22 4.10 15.22 -13.93
C VAL A 22 4.81 14.40 -12.86
N TYR A 23 4.14 14.11 -11.76
CA TYR A 23 4.65 13.31 -10.65
C TYR A 23 3.80 12.06 -10.48
N VAL A 24 4.41 11.04 -9.88
CA VAL A 24 3.73 9.80 -9.53
C VAL A 24 3.83 9.60 -8.02
N ASP A 25 2.71 9.36 -7.36
CA ASP A 25 2.62 8.79 -6.02
C ASP A 25 2.16 7.33 -6.18
N GLY A 26 3.08 6.39 -6.04
CA GLY A 26 2.81 4.96 -6.28
C GLY A 26 2.09 4.25 -5.14
N THR A 27 1.90 4.93 -4.01
CA THR A 27 1.39 4.38 -2.75
C THR A 27 0.49 5.41 -2.09
N VAL A 28 -0.52 5.91 -2.82
CA VAL A 28 -1.25 7.11 -2.41
C VAL A 28 -1.92 6.95 -1.03
N GLY A 29 -2.35 5.74 -0.66
CA GLY A 29 -2.92 5.45 0.65
C GLY A 29 -4.01 6.46 1.06
N GLY A 30 -3.83 7.10 2.21
CA GLY A 30 -4.71 8.15 2.72
C GLY A 30 -4.62 9.51 1.98
N GLY A 31 -3.76 9.64 0.97
CA GLY A 31 -3.62 10.85 0.13
C GLY A 31 -2.81 11.97 0.77
N GLY A 32 -2.11 11.71 1.86
CA GLY A 32 -1.41 12.74 2.62
C GLY A 32 -0.22 13.36 1.89
N HIS A 33 0.68 12.55 1.33
CA HIS A 33 1.77 13.02 0.47
C HIS A 33 1.23 13.61 -0.84
N ALA A 34 0.31 12.91 -1.51
CA ALA A 34 -0.37 13.41 -2.71
C ALA A 34 -0.96 14.82 -2.53
N ARG A 35 -1.59 15.11 -1.39
CA ARG A 35 -2.10 16.45 -1.06
C ARG A 35 -0.99 17.49 -0.97
N ALA A 36 0.13 17.15 -0.32
CA ALA A 36 1.27 18.05 -0.20
C ALA A 36 1.87 18.36 -1.58
N ILE A 37 2.04 17.34 -2.41
CA ILE A 37 2.50 17.47 -3.80
C ILE A 37 1.57 18.39 -4.57
N LEU A 38 0.27 18.09 -4.64
CA LEU A 38 -0.71 18.86 -5.41
C LEU A 38 -0.86 20.32 -4.96
N LYS A 39 -0.64 20.61 -3.67
CA LYS A 39 -0.62 21.99 -3.14
C LYS A 39 0.58 22.79 -3.64
N ALA A 40 1.72 22.14 -3.80
CA ALA A 40 2.96 22.78 -4.24
C ALA A 40 3.09 22.86 -5.78
N LEU A 41 2.38 22.00 -6.52
CA LEU A 41 2.35 22.06 -7.97
C LEU A 41 1.62 23.31 -8.49
N GLY A 42 2.14 23.83 -9.60
CA GLY A 42 1.54 24.89 -10.39
C GLY A 42 0.24 24.44 -11.09
N PRO A 43 -0.42 25.36 -11.82
CA PRO A 43 -1.73 25.13 -12.42
C PRO A 43 -1.72 24.05 -13.52
N ARG A 44 -0.57 23.75 -14.13
CA ARG A 44 -0.42 22.70 -15.15
C ARG A 44 0.22 21.42 -14.62
N GLY A 45 0.70 21.43 -13.37
CA GLY A 45 1.30 20.25 -12.76
C GLY A 45 0.27 19.15 -12.57
N LYS A 46 0.71 17.90 -12.72
CA LYS A 46 -0.15 16.72 -12.59
C LYS A 46 0.44 15.74 -11.58
N LEU A 47 -0.44 15.09 -10.84
CA LEU A 47 -0.13 13.94 -10.01
C LEU A 47 -0.90 12.72 -10.48
N ILE A 48 -0.19 11.63 -10.72
CA ILE A 48 -0.73 10.31 -10.96
C ILE A 48 -0.62 9.54 -9.65
N ALA A 49 -1.75 9.17 -9.07
CA ALA A 49 -1.83 8.47 -7.80
C ALA A 49 -2.24 7.02 -8.02
N LEU A 50 -1.44 6.08 -7.50
CA LEU A 50 -1.65 4.65 -7.57
C LEU A 50 -1.78 4.06 -6.17
N ASP A 51 -2.68 3.08 -6.05
CA ASP A 51 -2.72 2.15 -4.93
C ASP A 51 -3.34 0.84 -5.41
N ARG A 52 -2.93 -0.27 -4.80
CA ARG A 52 -3.55 -1.58 -5.06
C ARG A 52 -4.82 -1.79 -4.22
N ASP A 53 -4.98 -1.03 -3.15
CA ASP A 53 -6.13 -1.09 -2.26
C ASP A 53 -7.28 -0.22 -2.79
N GLU A 54 -8.44 -0.83 -3.08
CA GLU A 54 -9.63 -0.10 -3.56
C GLU A 54 -10.15 0.92 -2.53
N GLU A 55 -9.97 0.67 -1.23
CA GLU A 55 -10.38 1.62 -0.18
C GLU A 55 -9.51 2.88 -0.20
N ALA A 56 -8.20 2.70 -0.37
CA ALA A 56 -7.26 3.82 -0.55
C ALA A 56 -7.62 4.64 -1.79
N ILE A 57 -7.94 3.98 -2.90
CA ILE A 57 -8.37 4.65 -4.15
C ILE A 57 -9.65 5.47 -3.94
N ARG A 58 -10.67 4.91 -3.28
CA ARG A 58 -11.92 5.62 -2.96
C ARG A 58 -11.65 6.82 -2.04
N HIS A 59 -10.83 6.61 -1.01
CA HIS A 59 -10.48 7.67 -0.05
C HIS A 59 -9.70 8.81 -0.72
N ALA A 60 -8.66 8.51 -1.50
CA ALA A 60 -7.86 9.50 -2.20
C ALA A 60 -8.70 10.32 -3.20
N LYS A 61 -9.60 9.67 -3.96
CA LYS A 61 -10.54 10.37 -4.86
C LYS A 61 -11.42 11.35 -4.10
N ALA A 62 -11.94 10.96 -2.94
CA ALA A 62 -12.81 11.81 -2.13
C ALA A 62 -12.04 12.99 -1.52
N GLN A 63 -10.91 12.72 -0.87
CA GLN A 63 -10.11 13.74 -0.16
C GLN A 63 -9.45 14.75 -1.10
N LEU A 64 -9.08 14.33 -2.31
CA LEU A 64 -8.32 15.14 -3.26
C LEU A 64 -9.18 15.68 -4.41
N LYS A 65 -10.51 15.54 -4.32
CA LYS A 65 -11.46 15.98 -5.37
C LYS A 65 -11.27 17.44 -5.79
N ALA A 66 -10.90 18.31 -4.84
CA ALA A 66 -10.70 19.74 -5.08
C ALA A 66 -9.56 20.06 -6.07
N PHE A 67 -8.64 19.12 -6.33
CA PHE A 67 -7.55 19.31 -7.28
C PHE A 67 -7.95 19.03 -8.74
N GLY A 68 -9.16 18.50 -8.98
CA GLY A 68 -9.76 18.36 -10.29
C GLY A 68 -8.86 17.59 -11.28
N ASN A 69 -8.69 18.16 -12.47
CA ASN A 69 -7.94 17.57 -13.58
C ASN A 69 -6.42 17.43 -13.34
N ARG A 70 -5.88 18.02 -12.27
CA ARG A 70 -4.47 17.86 -11.88
C ARG A 70 -4.21 16.51 -11.21
N LEU A 71 -5.25 15.84 -10.71
CA LEU A 71 -5.13 14.52 -10.10
C LEU A 71 -5.68 13.45 -11.05
N ILE A 72 -4.89 12.40 -11.25
CA ILE A 72 -5.31 11.17 -11.95
C ILE A 72 -5.14 10.02 -10.97
N VAL A 73 -6.25 9.42 -10.52
CA VAL A 73 -6.22 8.26 -9.62
C VAL A 73 -6.46 6.98 -10.42
N ARG A 74 -5.63 5.96 -10.20
CA ARG A 74 -5.76 4.63 -10.83
C ARG A 74 -5.53 3.54 -9.79
N LYS A 75 -6.41 2.54 -9.74
CA LYS A 75 -6.13 1.31 -8.99
C LYS A 75 -5.06 0.54 -9.75
N GLY A 76 -4.02 0.12 -9.06
CA GLY A 76 -2.94 -0.65 -9.64
C GLY A 76 -1.78 -0.85 -8.68
N ASN A 77 -0.98 -1.87 -8.94
CA ASN A 77 0.27 -2.06 -8.23
C ASN A 77 1.32 -1.08 -8.79
N PHE A 78 2.07 -0.39 -7.92
CA PHE A 78 3.12 0.54 -8.35
C PHE A 78 4.13 -0.07 -9.33
N LYS A 79 4.34 -1.40 -9.32
CA LYS A 79 5.22 -2.06 -10.29
C LYS A 79 4.75 -1.92 -11.75
N GLU A 80 3.46 -1.64 -11.95
CA GLU A 80 2.81 -1.47 -13.26
C GLU A 80 2.64 0.02 -13.64
N PHE A 81 3.32 0.94 -12.93
CA PHE A 81 3.14 2.38 -13.17
C PHE A 81 3.49 2.79 -14.61
N ASN A 82 4.46 2.13 -15.23
CA ASN A 82 4.85 2.33 -16.63
C ASN A 82 3.67 2.12 -17.59
N ARG A 83 2.89 1.05 -17.40
CA ARG A 83 1.69 0.77 -18.19
C ARG A 83 0.66 1.90 -18.03
N VAL A 84 0.48 2.41 -16.80
CA VAL A 84 -0.42 3.54 -16.55
C VAL A 84 0.05 4.81 -17.27
N LEU A 85 1.36 5.05 -17.33
CA LEU A 85 1.92 6.18 -18.08
C LEU A 85 1.66 6.04 -19.59
N GLU A 86 1.83 4.84 -20.14
CA GLU A 86 1.55 4.52 -21.55
C GLU A 86 0.08 4.75 -21.90
N GLU A 87 -0.85 4.23 -21.10
CA GLU A 87 -2.31 4.41 -21.28
C GLU A 87 -2.72 5.90 -21.24
N LEU A 88 -1.99 6.71 -20.47
CA LEU A 88 -2.21 8.16 -20.36
C LEU A 88 -1.44 8.98 -21.41
N ASN A 89 -0.68 8.34 -22.30
CA ASN A 89 0.23 8.98 -23.26
C ASN A 89 1.26 9.91 -22.60
N ILE A 90 1.74 9.56 -21.41
CA ILE A 90 2.71 10.33 -20.65
C ILE A 90 4.11 9.75 -20.87
N LYS A 91 4.95 10.51 -21.56
CA LYS A 91 6.31 10.07 -21.95
C LYS A 91 7.38 10.32 -20.88
N ARG A 92 7.11 11.22 -19.92
CA ARG A 92 8.09 11.64 -18.92
C ARG A 92 7.42 12.02 -17.61
N ILE A 93 8.04 11.60 -16.51
CA ILE A 93 7.74 12.04 -15.15
C ILE A 93 8.92 12.86 -14.59
N HIS A 94 8.64 13.67 -13.58
CA HIS A 94 9.58 14.58 -12.93
C HIS A 94 9.90 14.13 -11.50
N GLY A 95 9.09 13.22 -10.95
CA GLY A 95 9.36 12.55 -9.69
C GLY A 95 8.43 11.37 -9.48
N LEU A 96 8.92 10.38 -8.75
CA LEU A 96 8.19 9.20 -8.30
C LEU A 96 8.39 9.07 -6.79
N LEU A 97 7.29 8.99 -6.04
CA LEU A 97 7.27 8.70 -4.62
C LEU A 97 6.74 7.28 -4.40
N LEU A 98 7.42 6.53 -3.54
CA LEU A 98 6.97 5.27 -2.98
C LEU A 98 7.16 5.33 -1.46
N ASP A 99 6.06 5.39 -0.73
CA ASP A 99 5.99 5.25 0.73
C ASP A 99 5.59 3.80 1.04
N LEU A 100 6.60 2.96 1.28
CA LEU A 100 6.40 1.53 1.40
C LEU A 100 5.94 1.18 2.82
N GLY A 101 4.80 0.50 2.91
CA GLY A 101 4.26 0.04 4.17
C GLY A 101 2.78 -0.29 4.06
N VAL A 102 2.15 -0.42 5.22
CA VAL A 102 0.69 -0.51 5.37
C VAL A 102 0.15 0.84 5.83
N SER A 103 -1.07 1.17 5.42
CA SER A 103 -1.73 2.40 5.88
C SER A 103 -2.35 2.21 7.28
N SER A 104 -2.53 3.31 8.02
CA SER A 104 -3.25 3.24 9.32
C SER A 104 -4.66 2.66 9.16
N HIS A 105 -5.37 3.01 8.07
CA HIS A 105 -6.70 2.45 7.78
C HIS A 105 -6.67 0.92 7.68
N GLN A 106 -5.62 0.33 7.08
CA GLN A 106 -5.45 -1.12 7.02
C GLN A 106 -5.19 -1.76 8.39
N ILE A 107 -4.45 -1.07 9.28
CA ILE A 107 -4.19 -1.54 10.64
C ILE A 107 -5.43 -1.42 11.53
N ASP A 108 -6.15 -0.30 11.42
CA ASP A 108 -7.26 0.06 12.30
C ASP A 108 -8.57 -0.67 11.94
N THR A 109 -8.68 -1.19 10.72
CA THR A 109 -9.84 -1.96 10.26
C THR A 109 -9.64 -3.43 10.58
N ALA A 110 -10.33 -3.93 11.61
CA ALA A 110 -10.13 -5.28 12.15
C ALA A 110 -10.32 -6.39 11.09
N GLU A 111 -11.30 -6.24 10.21
CA GLU A 111 -11.63 -7.20 9.13
C GLU A 111 -10.50 -7.33 8.09
N ARG A 112 -9.55 -6.39 8.06
CA ARG A 112 -8.38 -6.45 7.17
C ARG A 112 -7.28 -7.37 7.71
N GLY A 113 -7.30 -7.72 9.00
CA GLY A 113 -6.40 -8.71 9.58
C GLY A 113 -4.93 -8.30 9.72
N PHE A 114 -4.59 -7.01 9.57
CA PHE A 114 -3.19 -6.54 9.70
C PHE A 114 -2.74 -6.35 11.15
N SER A 115 -3.67 -6.17 12.08
CA SER A 115 -3.39 -5.98 13.50
C SER A 115 -3.60 -7.28 14.26
N TYR A 116 -2.67 -7.60 15.17
CA TYR A 116 -2.85 -8.65 16.17
C TYR A 116 -3.57 -8.15 17.44
N GLY A 117 -3.79 -6.84 17.56
CA GLY A 117 -4.43 -6.20 18.72
C GLY A 117 -5.95 -6.19 18.66
N THR A 118 -6.53 -6.49 17.51
CA THR A 118 -7.99 -6.57 17.28
C THR A 118 -8.34 -7.95 16.73
N THR A 119 -9.54 -8.43 17.06
CA THR A 119 -10.05 -9.69 16.50
C THR A 119 -10.69 -9.43 15.14
N GLY A 120 -10.26 -10.14 14.11
CA GLY A 120 -10.82 -10.09 12.75
C GLY A 120 -10.31 -11.25 11.90
N ASP A 121 -10.74 -11.29 10.63
CA ASP A 121 -10.32 -12.32 9.70
C ASP A 121 -8.81 -12.25 9.43
N LEU A 122 -8.15 -13.40 9.28
CA LEU A 122 -6.73 -13.47 8.90
C LEU A 122 -6.58 -13.20 7.38
N ASP A 123 -6.95 -12.01 6.92
CA ASP A 123 -6.91 -11.63 5.51
C ASP A 123 -5.49 -11.16 5.09
N MET A 124 -5.06 -9.98 5.58
CA MET A 124 -3.79 -9.32 5.27
C MET A 124 -3.56 -8.94 3.78
N ARG A 125 -4.56 -9.09 2.89
CA ARG A 125 -4.46 -8.58 1.52
C ARG A 125 -4.67 -7.07 1.50
N MET A 126 -3.75 -6.36 0.85
CA MET A 126 -3.97 -4.97 0.46
C MET A 126 -5.00 -4.87 -0.67
N ASP A 127 -4.95 -5.81 -1.63
CA ASP A 127 -5.95 -5.94 -2.69
C ASP A 127 -6.80 -7.19 -2.44
N GLN A 128 -8.02 -6.99 -1.96
CA GLN A 128 -8.94 -8.08 -1.61
C GLN A 128 -9.46 -8.87 -2.83
N GLN A 129 -9.11 -8.46 -4.06
CA GLN A 129 -9.36 -9.24 -5.27
C GLN A 129 -8.35 -10.39 -5.47
N GLN A 130 -7.25 -10.44 -4.71
CA GLN A 130 -6.29 -11.54 -4.78
C GLN A 130 -6.85 -12.80 -4.13
N ASP A 131 -6.59 -13.99 -4.68
CA ASP A 131 -7.25 -15.22 -4.21
C ASP A 131 -6.84 -15.70 -2.82
N ARG A 132 -5.60 -15.41 -2.40
CA ARG A 132 -4.97 -16.05 -1.23
C ARG A 132 -4.90 -15.10 -0.04
N THR A 133 -5.56 -15.46 1.06
CA THR A 133 -5.45 -14.78 2.36
C THR A 133 -4.26 -15.30 3.18
N ALA A 134 -3.89 -14.57 4.24
CA ALA A 134 -2.95 -15.08 5.25
C ALA A 134 -3.50 -16.33 5.95
N GLY A 135 -4.82 -16.42 6.15
CA GLY A 135 -5.54 -17.59 6.65
C GLY A 135 -5.32 -18.81 5.77
N ASP A 136 -5.43 -18.65 4.45
CA ASP A 136 -5.13 -19.73 3.52
C ASP A 136 -3.67 -20.16 3.62
N ILE A 137 -2.74 -19.21 3.71
CA ILE A 137 -1.31 -19.50 3.86
C ILE A 137 -1.04 -20.36 5.11
N VAL A 138 -1.46 -19.89 6.29
CA VAL A 138 -1.17 -20.61 7.55
C VAL A 138 -1.88 -21.95 7.63
N ASN A 139 -3.02 -22.11 6.96
CA ASN A 139 -3.78 -23.36 6.96
C ASN A 139 -3.34 -24.36 5.89
N THR A 140 -2.71 -23.93 4.79
CA THR A 140 -2.42 -24.82 3.64
C THR A 140 -0.93 -25.05 3.37
N TRP A 141 -0.04 -24.10 3.66
CA TRP A 141 1.39 -24.26 3.39
C TRP A 141 2.01 -25.35 4.26
N SER A 142 3.06 -26.00 3.78
CA SER A 142 3.86 -26.94 4.56
C SER A 142 4.62 -26.25 5.70
N GLU A 143 5.08 -27.04 6.69
CA GLU A 143 5.94 -26.52 7.78
C GLU A 143 7.19 -25.81 7.21
N ASP A 144 7.80 -26.38 6.17
CA ASP A 144 9.01 -25.84 5.55
C ASP A 144 8.76 -24.55 4.77
N GLU A 145 7.59 -24.41 4.11
CA GLU A 145 7.19 -23.16 3.46
C GLU A 145 6.96 -22.05 4.48
N LEU A 146 6.23 -22.34 5.57
CA LEU A 146 6.01 -21.39 6.66
C LEU A 146 7.32 -20.99 7.34
N PHE A 147 8.18 -21.96 7.66
CA PHE A 147 9.51 -21.71 8.21
C PHE A 147 10.33 -20.77 7.31
N ARG A 148 10.36 -21.04 6.00
CA ARG A 148 11.10 -20.19 5.04
C ARG A 148 10.55 -18.78 5.01
N ALA A 149 9.23 -18.61 4.98
CA ALA A 149 8.59 -17.30 4.96
C ALA A 149 8.87 -16.49 6.24
N PHE A 150 8.69 -17.08 7.42
CA PHE A 150 8.96 -16.39 8.69
C PHE A 150 10.44 -16.05 8.87
N LYS A 151 11.34 -16.91 8.39
CA LYS A 151 12.79 -16.64 8.43
C LYS A 151 13.17 -15.52 7.45
N ALA A 152 12.69 -15.57 6.21
CA ALA A 152 13.12 -14.66 5.15
C ALA A 152 12.47 -13.27 5.25
N TYR A 153 11.19 -13.19 5.63
CA TYR A 153 10.44 -11.94 5.64
C TYR A 153 10.18 -11.38 7.04
N GLY A 154 10.10 -12.25 8.05
CA GLY A 154 9.88 -11.84 9.44
C GLY A 154 11.16 -11.74 10.27
N GLU A 155 12.30 -12.18 9.72
CA GLU A 155 13.58 -12.28 10.43
C GLU A 155 13.47 -13.03 11.79
N GLU A 156 12.50 -13.94 11.90
CA GLU A 156 12.14 -14.59 13.16
C GLU A 156 13.12 -15.71 13.52
N ARG A 157 13.84 -15.52 14.64
CA ARG A 157 14.88 -16.43 15.14
C ARG A 157 14.33 -17.83 15.45
N ARG A 158 13.08 -17.90 15.93
CA ARG A 158 12.35 -19.14 16.25
C ARG A 158 11.40 -19.56 15.13
N SER A 159 11.65 -19.16 13.89
CA SER A 159 10.81 -19.41 12.71
C SER A 159 10.36 -20.87 12.58
N ARG A 160 11.26 -21.83 12.83
CA ARG A 160 10.94 -23.26 12.80
C ARG A 160 10.01 -23.69 13.94
N ALA A 161 10.17 -23.13 15.13
CA ALA A 161 9.29 -23.42 16.26
C ALA A 161 7.89 -22.82 16.03
N VAL A 162 7.81 -21.60 15.51
CA VAL A 162 6.55 -20.94 15.15
C VAL A 162 5.79 -21.73 14.08
N ALA A 163 6.47 -22.15 13.01
CA ALA A 163 5.87 -22.98 11.96
C ALA A 163 5.29 -24.29 12.53
N ARG A 164 6.04 -24.99 13.40
CA ARG A 164 5.56 -26.22 14.06
C ARG A 164 4.30 -26.00 14.90
N ILE A 165 4.24 -24.90 15.64
CA ILE A 165 3.07 -24.55 16.46
C ILE A 165 1.87 -24.32 15.54
N ILE A 166 2.01 -23.56 14.46
CA ILE A 166 0.93 -23.33 13.50
C ILE A 166 0.43 -24.65 12.90
N ILE A 167 1.32 -25.56 12.48
CA ILE A 167 0.94 -26.88 11.95
C ILE A 167 0.20 -27.71 13.00
N LYS A 168 0.64 -27.66 14.26
CA LYS A 168 0.00 -28.37 15.36
C LYS A 168 -1.40 -27.83 15.65
N GLU A 169 -1.55 -26.51 15.73
CA GLU A 169 -2.83 -25.88 16.06
C GLU A 169 -3.84 -26.02 14.92
N ARG A 170 -3.44 -25.85 13.65
CA ARG A 170 -4.36 -26.00 12.52
C ARG A 170 -4.94 -27.40 12.35
N LYS A 171 -4.27 -28.43 12.91
CA LYS A 171 -4.78 -29.82 12.95
C LYS A 171 -5.90 -30.01 13.97
N ARG A 172 -5.99 -29.13 14.98
CA ARG A 172 -7.04 -29.15 16.00
C ARG A 172 -8.27 -28.41 15.49
N THR A 173 -8.05 -27.18 15.04
CA THR A 173 -9.08 -26.30 14.48
C THR A 173 -8.42 -25.45 13.41
N ARG A 174 -9.14 -25.17 12.32
CA ARG A 174 -8.66 -24.20 11.31
C ARG A 174 -8.34 -22.87 12.00
N ILE A 175 -7.16 -22.33 11.72
CA ILE A 175 -6.70 -21.03 12.22
C ILE A 175 -7.39 -19.91 11.46
#